data_AF-A0A6A5CEE2-F1
#
_entry.id   AF-A0A6A5CEE2-F1
#
_cell.length_a   1.000
_cell.length_b   1.000
_cell.length_c   1.000
_cell.angle_alpha   90.00
_cell.angle_beta   90.00
_cell.angle_gamma   90.00
#
_symmetry.space_group_name_H-M   'P 1'
#
loop_
_entity.id
_entity.type
_entity.pdbx_description
1 polymer ?
#
loop_
_entity_poly.entity_id
_entity_poly.type
_entity_poly.pdbx_seq_one_letter_code
_entity_poly.pdbx_strand_id
1 'polypeptide(L)'
;MIPKDLTTVGMKLRNMSVMFCGIADFTEIAETADLVVFLSIVTEYFERVCKIVEVHYGVIDKIIEGSVMVLFGAENHQVCACHAALEILESLREFEKRWEECNFSKPQVNTILVSIVEKCFVDAWNPITV
;
A
#
# COMPACT_ATOMS: atom_id res chain seq x y z
N MET A 1 -4.27 31.23 12.45
CA MET A 1 -5.42 30.85 13.29
C MET A 1 -5.83 29.44 12.87
N ILE A 2 -5.67 28.43 13.74
CA ILE A 2 -6.06 27.06 13.42
C ILE A 2 -7.59 26.97 13.59
N PRO A 3 -8.36 26.48 12.60
CA PRO A 3 -9.80 26.32 12.72
C PRO A 3 -10.13 25.47 13.94
N LYS A 4 -11.00 25.98 14.83
CA LYS A 4 -11.51 25.20 15.99
C LYS A 4 -12.46 24.08 15.57
N ASP A 5 -13.04 24.19 14.37
CA ASP A 5 -13.95 23.22 13.78
C ASP A 5 -13.39 22.80 12.41
N LEU A 6 -12.90 21.57 12.33
CA LEU A 6 -12.29 21.01 11.13
C LEU A 6 -13.31 20.74 10.02
N THR A 7 -14.62 20.74 10.32
CA THR A 7 -15.67 20.62 9.30
C THR A 7 -15.75 21.86 8.40
N THR A 8 -15.35 23.03 8.91
CA THR A 8 -15.34 24.30 8.14
C THR A 8 -14.31 24.30 7.01
N VAL A 9 -13.28 23.44 7.10
CA VAL A 9 -12.28 23.22 6.04
C VAL A 9 -12.53 21.94 5.25
N GLY A 10 -13.74 21.36 5.35
CA GLY A 10 -14.15 20.19 4.59
C GLY A 10 -13.60 18.86 5.10
N MET A 11 -13.00 18.83 6.30
CA MET A 11 -12.45 17.61 6.88
C MET A 11 -13.52 16.89 7.72
N LYS A 12 -13.52 15.56 7.66
CA LYS A 12 -14.38 14.68 8.46
C LYS A 12 -13.52 13.69 9.23
N LEU A 13 -13.86 13.51 10.51
CA LEU A 13 -13.28 12.46 11.32
C LEU A 13 -13.93 11.12 10.97
N ARG A 14 -13.12 10.10 10.67
CA ARG A 14 -13.58 8.74 10.38
C ARG A 14 -12.68 7.70 11.03
N ASN A 15 -13.26 6.55 11.36
CA ASN A 15 -12.52 5.37 11.79
C ASN A 15 -12.08 4.62 10.54
N MET A 16 -10.78 4.28 10.44
CA MET A 16 -10.19 3.74 9.22
C MET A 16 -9.04 2.78 9.56
N SER A 17 -8.63 1.96 8.60
CA SER A 17 -7.33 1.28 8.67
C SER A 17 -6.39 1.90 7.65
N VAL A 18 -5.13 2.03 8.02
CA VAL A 18 -4.06 2.50 7.14
C VAL A 18 -3.03 1.37 7.02
N MET A 19 -2.72 0.98 5.79
CA MET A 19 -1.67 0.00 5.53
C MET A 19 -0.54 0.68 4.75
N PHE A 20 0.69 0.42 5.18
CA PHE A 20 1.89 0.70 4.41
C PHE A 20 2.49 -0.62 3.96
N CYS A 21 2.79 -0.74 2.67
CA CYS A 21 3.43 -1.91 2.09
C CYS A 21 4.53 -1.45 1.15
N GLY A 22 5.74 -1.96 1.31
CA GLY A 22 6.87 -1.54 0.48
C GLY A 22 7.87 -2.64 0.20
N ILE A 23 8.59 -2.48 -0.91
CA ILE A 23 9.75 -3.30 -1.28
C ILE A 23 10.92 -2.93 -0.36
N ALA A 24 11.56 -3.91 0.28
CA ALA A 24 12.78 -3.65 1.05
C ALA A 24 13.96 -3.43 0.11
N ASP A 25 14.95 -2.68 0.60
CA ASP A 25 16.17 -2.37 -0.16
C ASP A 25 15.91 -1.70 -1.52
N PHE A 26 14.75 -1.02 -1.66
CA PHE A 26 14.34 -0.37 -2.91
C PHE A 26 15.41 0.56 -3.47
N THR A 27 16.07 1.34 -2.62
CA THR A 27 17.17 2.24 -3.02
C THR A 27 18.34 1.47 -3.61
N GLU A 28 18.76 0.37 -2.98
CA GLU A 28 19.87 -0.45 -3.48
C GLU A 28 19.52 -1.07 -4.85
N ILE A 29 18.29 -1.58 -5.00
CA ILE A 29 17.81 -2.11 -6.28
C ILE A 29 17.78 -1.01 -7.34
N ALA A 30 17.30 0.19 -6.99
CA ALA A 30 17.23 1.33 -7.91
C ALA A 30 18.62 1.82 -8.34
N GLU A 31 19.64 1.70 -7.50
CA GLU A 31 21.01 2.12 -7.78
C GLU A 31 21.83 1.07 -8.55
N THR A 32 21.51 -0.22 -8.39
CA THR A 32 22.34 -1.33 -8.91
C THR A 32 21.74 -2.08 -10.09
N ALA A 33 20.42 -2.06 -10.26
CA ALA A 33 19.75 -2.78 -11.33
C ALA A 33 19.83 -2.04 -12.68
N ASP A 34 19.81 -2.80 -13.77
CA ASP A 34 19.55 -2.23 -15.10
C ASP A 34 18.15 -1.58 -15.12
N LEU A 35 18.02 -0.45 -15.82
CA LEU A 35 16.79 0.34 -15.85
C LEU A 35 15.57 -0.47 -16.31
N VAL A 36 15.72 -1.33 -17.33
CA VAL A 36 14.60 -2.12 -17.86
C VAL A 36 14.17 -3.16 -16.84
N VAL A 37 15.13 -3.75 -16.15
CA VAL A 37 14.88 -4.73 -15.08
C VAL A 37 14.19 -4.06 -13.90
N PHE A 38 14.72 -2.93 -13.44
CA PHE A 38 14.15 -2.15 -12.35
C PHE A 38 12.69 -1.78 -12.62
N LEU A 39 12.40 -1.23 -13.80
CA LEU A 39 11.03 -0.89 -14.19
C LEU A 39 10.13 -2.11 -14.22
N SER A 40 10.62 -3.25 -14.70
CA SER A 40 9.84 -4.50 -14.73
C SER A 40 9.47 -5.00 -13.34
N ILE A 41 10.41 -4.95 -12.39
CA ILE A 41 10.18 -5.31 -10.97
C ILE A 41 9.12 -4.40 -10.36
N VAL A 42 9.30 -3.08 -10.51
CA VAL A 42 8.44 -2.07 -9.89
C VAL A 42 7.03 -2.09 -10.48
N THR A 43 6.90 -2.20 -11.80
CA THR A 43 5.59 -2.27 -12.47
C THR A 43 4.81 -3.50 -12.00
N GLU A 44 5.42 -4.68 -12.00
CA GLU A 44 4.72 -5.89 -11.58
C GLU A 44 4.36 -5.86 -10.08
N TYR A 45 5.27 -5.37 -9.23
CA TYR A 45 4.97 -5.20 -7.81
C TYR A 45 3.74 -4.33 -7.61
N PHE A 46 3.69 -3.14 -8.22
CA PHE A 46 2.55 -2.24 -8.07
C PHE A 46 1.29 -2.84 -8.68
N GLU A 47 1.33 -3.50 -9.84
CA GLU A 47 0.16 -4.16 -10.42
C GLU A 47 -0.45 -5.20 -9.47
N ARG A 48 0.38 -6.05 -8.85
CA ARG A 48 -0.06 -7.04 -7.87
C ARG A 48 -0.70 -6.38 -6.65
N VAL A 49 -0.02 -5.39 -6.05
CA VAL A 49 -0.49 -4.71 -4.85
C VAL A 49 -1.77 -3.93 -5.13
N CYS A 50 -1.83 -3.16 -6.21
CA CYS A 50 -3.03 -2.40 -6.63
C CYS A 50 -4.24 -3.31 -6.77
N LYS A 51 -4.09 -4.44 -7.46
CA LYS A 51 -5.19 -5.38 -7.69
C LYS A 51 -5.72 -5.99 -6.39
N ILE A 52 -4.83 -6.40 -5.48
CA ILE A 52 -5.23 -6.98 -4.19
C ILE A 52 -5.91 -5.92 -3.32
N VAL A 53 -5.35 -4.71 -3.27
CA VAL A 53 -5.94 -3.58 -2.54
C VAL A 53 -7.36 -3.30 -3.00
N GLU A 54 -7.60 -3.26 -4.32
CA GLU A 54 -8.92 -3.06 -4.90
C GLU A 54 -9.91 -4.18 -4.52
N VAL A 55 -9.48 -5.45 -4.59
CA VAL A 55 -10.29 -6.62 -4.20
C VAL A 55 -10.75 -6.54 -2.74
N HIS A 56 -9.92 -5.98 -1.86
CA HIS A 56 -10.21 -5.82 -0.43
C HIS A 56 -10.77 -4.43 -0.07
N TYR A 57 -11.32 -3.68 -1.05
CA TYR A 57 -11.95 -2.38 -0.82
C TYR A 57 -11.03 -1.33 -0.18
N GLY A 58 -9.72 -1.46 -0.42
CA GLY A 58 -8.74 -0.45 -0.07
C GLY A 58 -8.55 0.54 -1.21
N VAL A 59 -8.09 1.74 -0.87
CA VAL A 59 -7.72 2.77 -1.84
C VAL A 59 -6.28 3.17 -1.61
N ILE A 60 -5.48 3.15 -2.67
CA ILE A 60 -4.13 3.70 -2.63
C ILE A 60 -4.24 5.22 -2.55
N ASP A 61 -3.84 5.78 -1.41
CA ASP A 61 -3.74 7.23 -1.22
C ASP A 61 -2.51 7.76 -1.95
N LYS A 62 -1.36 7.13 -1.69
CA LYS A 62 -0.05 7.59 -2.18
C LYS A 62 0.88 6.45 -2.48
N ILE A 63 1.73 6.67 -3.48
CA ILE A 63 2.93 5.90 -3.74
C ILE A 63 4.12 6.75 -3.27
N ILE A 64 4.97 6.17 -2.43
CA ILE A 64 6.13 6.83 -1.84
C ILE A 64 7.32 5.88 -2.06
N GLU A 65 8.14 6.19 -3.06
CA GLU A 65 9.26 5.35 -3.49
C GLU A 65 8.77 3.92 -3.84
N GLY A 66 9.36 2.88 -3.23
CA GLY A 66 8.93 1.49 -3.35
C GLY A 66 7.75 1.09 -2.48
N SER A 67 7.09 2.05 -1.84
CA SER A 67 6.00 1.81 -0.89
C SER A 67 4.67 2.39 -1.36
N VAL A 68 3.57 1.78 -0.92
CA VAL A 68 2.21 2.29 -1.04
C VAL A 68 1.62 2.59 0.34
N MET A 69 0.83 3.65 0.42
CA MET A 69 -0.06 3.95 1.53
C MET A 69 -1.49 3.67 1.08
N VAL A 70 -2.18 2.81 1.82
CA VAL A 70 -3.53 2.34 1.50
C VAL A 70 -4.48 2.69 2.65
N LEU A 71 -5.65 3.22 2.28
CA LEU A 71 -6.73 3.57 3.19
C LEU A 71 -7.88 2.58 3.04
N PHE A 72 -8.40 2.09 4.17
CA PHE A 72 -9.61 1.27 4.23
C PHE A 72 -10.64 1.99 5.08
N GLY A 73 -11.81 2.28 4.49
CA GLY A 73 -12.88 3.05 5.14
C GLY A 73 -14.23 2.35 5.25
N ALA A 74 -14.37 1.11 4.75
CA ALA A 74 -15.60 0.33 4.83
C ALA A 74 -15.94 -0.07 6.29
N GLU A 75 -17.17 -0.54 6.54
CA GLU A 75 -17.64 -0.95 7.89
C GLU A 75 -16.70 -1.97 8.56
N ASN A 76 -16.09 -2.87 7.77
CA ASN A 76 -15.14 -3.88 8.22
C ASN A 76 -13.68 -3.54 7.87
N HIS A 77 -13.31 -2.25 7.88
CA HIS A 77 -12.00 -1.77 7.42
C HIS A 77 -10.80 -2.47 8.05
N GLN A 78 -10.89 -2.94 9.29
CA GLN A 78 -9.81 -3.71 9.95
C GLN A 78 -9.63 -5.08 9.30
N VAL A 79 -10.73 -5.78 9.04
CA VAL A 79 -10.74 -7.11 8.43
C VAL A 79 -10.27 -7.02 6.98
N CYS A 80 -10.77 -6.05 6.22
CA CYS A 80 -10.31 -5.78 4.86
C CYS A 80 -8.79 -5.52 4.80
N ALA A 81 -8.26 -4.66 5.67
CA ALA A 81 -6.83 -4.36 5.72
C ALA A 81 -5.98 -5.59 6.05
N CYS A 82 -6.41 -6.41 7.02
CA CYS A 82 -5.71 -7.63 7.39
C CYS A 82 -5.72 -8.67 6.26
N HIS A 83 -6.85 -8.87 5.57
CA HIS A 83 -6.91 -9.80 4.45
C HIS A 83 -6.08 -9.32 3.25
N ALA A 84 -6.14 -8.03 2.93
CA ALA A 84 -5.29 -7.43 1.91
C ALA A 84 -3.80 -7.66 2.22
N ALA A 85 -3.38 -7.40 3.46
CA ALA A 85 -2.00 -7.60 3.88
C ALA A 85 -1.55 -9.07 3.73
N LEU A 86 -2.39 -10.02 4.14
CA LEU A 86 -2.08 -11.45 4.03
C LEU A 86 -1.95 -11.90 2.57
N GLU A 87 -2.89 -11.49 1.71
CA GLU A 87 -2.86 -11.84 0.29
C GLU A 87 -1.70 -11.17 -0.45
N ILE A 88 -1.34 -9.94 -0.09
CA ILE A 88 -0.13 -9.28 -0.61
C ILE A 88 1.12 -10.08 -0.21
N LEU A 89 1.25 -10.50 1.06
CA LEU A 89 2.39 -11.32 1.48
C LEU A 89 2.49 -12.63 0.70
N GLU A 90 1.36 -13.28 0.42
CA GLU A 90 1.33 -14.52 -0.36
C GLU A 90 1.72 -14.28 -1.83
N SER A 91 1.10 -13.30 -2.48
CA SER A 91 1.39 -12.91 -3.87
C SER A 91 2.85 -12.50 -4.07
N LEU A 92 3.44 -11.84 -3.07
CA LEU A 92 4.83 -11.39 -3.13
C LEU A 92 5.85 -12.53 -2.90
N ARG A 93 5.49 -13.58 -2.15
CA ARG A 93 6.33 -14.79 -2.07
C ARG A 93 6.46 -15.48 -3.43
N GLU A 94 5.38 -15.51 -4.21
CA GLU A 94 5.41 -16.05 -5.58
C GLU A 94 6.25 -15.17 -6.51
N PHE A 95 6.11 -13.85 -6.37
CA PHE A 95 6.93 -12.87 -7.09
C PHE A 95 8.43 -13.05 -6.80
N GLU A 96 8.82 -13.11 -5.53
CA GLU A 96 10.21 -13.32 -5.11
C GLU A 96 10.81 -14.57 -5.74
N LYS A 97 10.10 -15.70 -5.66
CA LYS A 97 10.55 -16.97 -6.24
C LYS A 97 10.82 -16.86 -7.74
N ARG A 98 9.94 -16.16 -8.47
CA ARG A 98 10.09 -15.99 -9.93
C ARG A 98 11.32 -15.15 -10.28
N TRP A 99 11.64 -14.14 -9.48
CA TRP A 99 12.77 -13.25 -9.72
C TRP A 99 14.11 -13.84 -9.24
N GLU A 100 14.09 -14.77 -8.28
CA GLU A 100 15.26 -15.59 -7.92
C GLU A 100 15.78 -16.42 -9.11
N GLU A 101 14.88 -16.98 -9.93
CA GLU A 101 15.23 -17.77 -11.13
C GLU A 101 15.90 -16.92 -12.24
N CYS A 102 15.73 -15.59 -12.19
CA CYS A 102 16.28 -14.65 -13.17
C CYS A 102 17.68 -14.12 -12.80
N ASN A 103 18.33 -14.65 -11.76
CA ASN A 103 19.71 -14.31 -11.36
C ASN A 103 19.92 -12.86 -10.88
N PHE A 104 18.87 -12.20 -10.38
CA PHE A 104 18.97 -10.87 -9.75
C PHE A 104 19.08 -10.97 -8.23
N SER A 105 19.74 -9.98 -7.61
CA SER A 105 19.72 -9.78 -6.16
C SER A 105 18.27 -9.77 -5.69
N LYS A 106 17.92 -10.71 -4.81
CA LYS A 106 16.55 -10.96 -4.35
C LYS A 106 15.87 -9.66 -3.89
N PRO A 107 14.83 -9.15 -4.58
CA PRO A 107 14.02 -8.08 -4.02
C PRO A 107 13.22 -8.68 -2.85
N GLN A 108 13.69 -8.50 -1.62
CA GLN A 108 12.94 -8.98 -0.45
C GLN A 108 11.82 -7.99 -0.17
N VAL A 109 10.57 -8.44 -0.11
CA VAL A 109 9.47 -7.59 0.36
C VAL A 109 9.22 -7.89 1.82
N ASN A 110 9.89 -7.14 2.70
CA ASN A 110 9.90 -7.45 4.13
C ASN A 110 8.96 -6.59 5.00
N THR A 111 8.35 -5.51 4.48
CA THR A 111 7.57 -4.60 5.35
C THR A 111 6.15 -4.39 4.85
N ILE A 112 5.20 -5.10 5.48
CA ILE A 112 3.80 -4.69 5.54
C ILE A 112 3.51 -4.24 6.97
N LEU A 113 3.32 -2.93 7.16
CA LEU A 113 2.85 -2.34 8.40
C LEU A 113 1.37 -2.02 8.25
N VAL A 114 0.52 -2.78 8.95
CA VAL A 114 -0.90 -2.43 9.08
C VAL A 114 -1.08 -1.68 10.40
N SER A 115 -1.54 -0.44 10.31
CA SER A 115 -1.94 0.37 11.46
C SER A 115 -3.45 0.57 11.44
N ILE A 116 -4.13 0.14 12.51
CA ILE A 116 -5.55 0.42 12.68
C ILE A 116 -5.66 1.78 13.35
N VAL A 117 -6.28 2.75 12.66
CA VAL A 117 -6.38 4.13 13.16
C VAL A 117 -7.85 4.48 13.39
N GLU A 118 -8.25 4.47 14.65
CA GLU A 118 -9.65 4.75 15.01
C GLU A 118 -10.09 6.20 14.71
N LYS A 119 -9.19 7.13 14.40
CA LYS A 119 -9.51 8.55 14.19
C LYS A 119 -8.62 9.20 13.13
N CYS A 120 -8.97 9.04 11.87
CA CYS A 120 -8.34 9.72 10.74
C CYS A 120 -9.16 10.96 10.34
N PHE A 121 -8.48 12.07 10.06
CA PHE A 121 -9.07 13.19 9.34
C PHE A 121 -8.92 12.92 7.85
N VAL A 122 -10.04 12.77 7.17
CA VAL A 122 -10.10 12.73 5.70
C VAL A 122 -10.77 14.00 5.21
N ASP A 123 -10.43 14.42 4.01
CA ASP A 123 -11.16 15.49 3.34
C ASP A 123 -12.58 15.04 2.97
N ALA A 124 -13.31 15.82 2.17
CA ALA A 124 -14.68 15.49 1.80
C ALA A 124 -14.80 14.19 0.98
N TRP A 125 -13.68 13.57 0.61
CA TRP A 125 -13.62 12.28 -0.08
C TRP A 125 -14.24 11.16 0.76
N ASN A 126 -14.88 10.22 0.07
CA ASN A 126 -15.61 9.11 0.68
C ASN A 126 -15.00 7.76 0.23
N PRO A 127 -14.13 7.15 1.04
CA PRO A 127 -13.52 5.85 0.73
C PRO A 127 -14.53 4.69 0.61
N ILE A 128 -15.79 4.90 1.03
CA ILE A 128 -16.83 3.87 1.09
C ILE A 128 -17.55 3.69 -0.27
N THR A 129 -17.37 4.61 -1.21
CA THR A 129 -18.11 4.64 -2.50
C THR A 129 -17.30 4.16 -3.71
N VAL A 130 -16.14 3.55 -3.49
CA VAL A 130 -15.36 2.88 -4.55
C VAL A 130 -15.61 1.39 -4.49
#